data_AF-A0ABD3E1K6-F1
#
_entry.id   AF-A0ABD3E1K6-F1
#
_cell.length_a   1.000
_cell.length_b   1.000
_cell.length_c   1.000
_cell.angle_alpha   90.00
_cell.angle_beta   90.00
_cell.angle_gamma   90.00
#
_symmetry.space_group_name_H-M   'P 1'
#
loop_
_entity.id
_entity.type
_entity.pdbx_description
1 polymer ?
#
loop_
_entity_poly.entity_id
_entity_poly.type
_entity_poly.pdbx_seq_one_letter_code
_entity_poly.pdbx_strand_id
1 'polypeptide(L)'
;MGAYGLVRINMELFPHAHSIFSPWLIIIGATQIIYAASTSLGQRNLKKRIAYSSVSHMGFIIIGIGSITDMGLNGALLQIISHGFIGAALFFLARKSSNDL
;
A
#
# COMPACT_ATOMS: atom_id res chain seq x y z
N MET A 1 5.65 -3.79 7.04
CA MET A 1 5.94 -5.12 7.59
C MET A 1 5.14 -6.24 6.92
N GLY A 2 3.82 -6.11 6.68
CA GLY A 2 3.03 -7.17 6.00
C GLY A 2 3.50 -7.55 4.58
N ALA A 3 3.82 -6.55 3.74
CA ALA A 3 4.32 -6.80 2.38
C ALA A 3 5.67 -7.55 2.34
N TYR A 4 6.57 -7.26 3.28
CA TYR A 4 7.85 -7.96 3.39
C TYR A 4 7.67 -9.43 3.79
N GLY A 5 6.72 -9.73 4.69
CA GLY A 5 6.35 -11.10 5.05
C GLY A 5 5.76 -11.88 3.87
N LEU A 6 4.96 -11.23 3.02
CA LEU A 6 4.45 -11.86 1.79
C LEU A 6 5.59 -12.20 0.83
N VAL A 7 6.52 -11.27 0.57
CA VAL A 7 7.65 -11.54 -0.32
C VAL A 7 8.58 -12.61 0.25
N ARG A 8 9.04 -12.47 1.50
CA ARG A 8 9.99 -13.41 2.12
C ARG A 8 9.40 -14.79 2.38
N ILE A 9 8.18 -14.88 2.91
CA ILE A 9 7.62 -16.16 3.35
C ILE A 9 6.85 -16.86 2.22
N ASN A 10 6.08 -16.13 1.40
CA ASN A 10 5.31 -16.79 0.33
C ASN A 10 6.16 -17.04 -0.93
N MET A 11 7.00 -16.09 -1.37
CA MET A 11 7.80 -16.33 -2.57
C MET A 11 9.02 -17.23 -2.33
N GLU A 12 9.75 -17.08 -1.21
CA GLU A 12 10.97 -17.88 -0.99
C GLU A 12 10.70 -19.27 -0.43
N LEU A 13 9.65 -19.45 0.39
CA LEU A 13 9.37 -20.74 1.05
C LEU A 13 8.41 -21.63 0.23
N PHE A 14 7.44 -21.04 -0.49
CA PHE A 14 6.41 -21.78 -1.23
C PHE A 14 6.03 -21.15 -2.58
N PRO A 15 6.92 -21.14 -3.58
CA PRO A 15 6.68 -20.49 -4.88
C PRO A 15 5.47 -21.05 -5.64
N HIS A 16 5.19 -22.36 -5.50
CA HIS A 16 4.05 -23.00 -6.15
C HIS A 16 2.71 -22.59 -5.53
N ALA A 17 2.64 -22.45 -4.20
CA ALA A 17 1.45 -21.97 -3.51
C ALA A 17 1.20 -20.48 -3.77
N HIS A 18 2.28 -19.69 -3.89
CA HIS A 18 2.20 -18.26 -4.24
C HIS A 18 1.57 -18.04 -5.62
N SER A 19 1.89 -18.88 -6.61
CA SER A 19 1.27 -18.81 -7.94
C SER A 19 -0.24 -19.04 -7.93
N ILE A 20 -0.73 -19.93 -7.06
CA ILE A 20 -2.17 -20.20 -6.90
C ILE A 20 -2.88 -19.04 -6.16
N PHE A 21 -2.20 -18.42 -5.19
CA PHE A 21 -2.73 -17.29 -4.42
C PHE A 21 -2.58 -15.92 -5.11
N SER A 22 -1.73 -15.84 -6.14
CA SER A 22 -1.46 -14.66 -6.95
C SER A 22 -2.72 -13.89 -7.38
N PRO A 23 -3.72 -14.51 -8.05
CA PRO A 23 -4.93 -13.80 -8.46
C PRO A 23 -5.77 -13.32 -7.27
N TRP A 24 -5.79 -14.06 -6.17
CA TRP A 24 -6.49 -13.66 -4.95
C TRP A 24 -5.89 -12.41 -4.32
N LEU A 25 -4.55 -12.31 -4.28
CA LEU A 25 -3.85 -11.13 -3.79
C LEU A 25 -4.16 -9.89 -4.63
N ILE A 26 -4.22 -10.04 -5.96
CA ILE A 26 -4.57 -8.95 -6.86
C ILE A 26 -6.00 -8.45 -6.60
N ILE A 27 -6.97 -9.37 -6.45
CA ILE A 27 -8.38 -9.02 -6.20
C ILE A 27 -8.54 -8.29 -4.85
N ILE A 28 -7.87 -8.79 -3.81
CA ILE A 28 -7.91 -8.18 -2.48
C ILE A 28 -7.26 -6.78 -2.53
N GLY A 29 -6.10 -6.65 -3.18
CA GLY A 29 -5.42 -5.38 -3.35
C GLY A 29 -6.26 -4.35 -4.11
N ALA A 30 -6.92 -4.76 -5.20
CA ALA A 30 -7.79 -3.89 -5.99
C ALA A 30 -9.01 -3.42 -5.18
N THR A 31 -9.65 -4.35 -4.46
CA THR A 31 -10.80 -4.04 -3.60
C THR A 31 -10.40 -3.10 -2.45
N GLN A 32 -9.21 -3.31 -1.87
CA GLN A 32 -8.66 -2.45 -0.82
C GLN A 32 -8.40 -1.02 -1.31
N ILE A 33 -7.86 -0.85 -2.53
CA ILE A 33 -7.64 0.47 -3.14
C ILE A 33 -8.95 1.24 -3.22
N ILE A 34 -9.97 0.61 -3.80
CA ILE A 34 -11.30 1.21 -4.00
C ILE A 34 -11.93 1.57 -2.66
N TYR A 35 -11.95 0.62 -1.71
CA TYR A 35 -12.57 0.83 -0.40
C TYR A 35 -11.87 1.92 0.42
N ALA A 36 -10.53 1.94 0.44
CA ALA A 36 -9.75 2.95 1.14
C ALA A 36 -9.90 4.35 0.51
N ALA A 37 -10.00 4.43 -0.82
CA ALA A 37 -10.23 5.69 -1.52
C ALA A 37 -11.63 6.27 -1.21
N SER A 38 -12.67 5.43 -1.28
CA SER A 38 -14.05 5.84 -0.96
C SER A 38 -14.19 6.28 0.50
N THR A 39 -13.60 5.54 1.44
CA THR A 39 -13.64 5.90 2.87
C THR A 39 -12.82 7.15 3.21
N SER A 40 -11.73 7.43 2.48
CA SER A 40 -10.93 8.65 2.63
C SER A 40 -11.71 9.93 2.25
N LEU A 41 -12.54 9.86 1.21
CA LEU A 41 -13.34 11.00 0.76
C LEU A 41 -14.38 11.44 1.82
N GLY A 42 -14.95 10.48 2.55
CA GLY A 42 -15.95 10.74 3.58
C GLY A 42 -15.40 11.31 4.89
N GLN A 43 -14.08 11.36 5.09
CA GLN A 43 -13.51 11.83 6.35
C GLN A 43 -13.30 13.34 6.41
N ARG A 44 -13.84 13.99 7.44
CA ARG A 44 -13.67 15.44 7.69
C ARG A 44 -12.33 15.81 8.34
N ASN A 45 -11.65 14.86 8.98
CA ASN A 45 -10.39 15.11 9.68
C ASN A 45 -9.20 14.94 8.72
N LEU A 46 -8.44 16.00 8.47
CA LEU A 46 -7.30 15.99 7.54
C LEU A 46 -6.27 14.90 7.91
N LYS A 47 -5.94 14.76 9.20
CA LYS A 47 -5.03 13.71 9.69
C LYS A 47 -5.52 12.29 9.38
N LYS A 48 -6.84 12.05 9.46
CA LYS A 48 -7.44 10.74 9.13
C LYS A 48 -7.46 10.50 7.61
N ARG A 49 -7.77 11.54 6.80
CA ARG A 49 -7.72 11.43 5.32
C ARG A 49 -6.33 11.03 4.81
N ILE A 50 -5.30 11.63 5.38
CA ILE A 50 -3.90 11.32 5.05
C ILE A 50 -3.59 9.86 5.40
N ALA A 51 -4.02 9.38 6.59
CA ALA A 51 -3.83 7.99 6.99
C ALA A 51 -4.57 7.00 6.08
N TYR A 52 -5.82 7.27 5.68
CA TYR A 52 -6.58 6.41 4.76
C TYR A 52 -6.01 6.40 3.34
N SER A 53 -5.47 7.53 2.87
CA SER A 53 -4.75 7.59 1.59
C SER A 53 -3.55 6.63 1.58
N SER A 54 -2.80 6.56 2.68
CA SER A 54 -1.71 5.59 2.86
C SER A 54 -2.15 4.13 2.75
N VAL A 55 -3.34 3.81 3.27
CA VAL A 55 -3.92 2.46 3.20
C VAL A 55 -4.28 2.08 1.76
N SER A 56 -4.77 3.04 0.96
CA SER A 56 -5.03 2.81 -0.48
C SER A 56 -3.73 2.55 -1.24
N HIS A 57 -2.68 3.33 -0.98
CA HIS A 57 -1.37 3.13 -1.60
C HIS A 57 -0.73 1.76 -1.28
N MET A 58 -0.99 1.20 -0.10
CA MET A 58 -0.51 -0.15 0.24
C MET A 58 -1.16 -1.26 -0.59
N GLY A 59 -2.36 -1.05 -1.14
CA GLY A 59 -3.00 -2.01 -2.04
C GLY A 59 -2.21 -2.24 -3.33
N PHE A 60 -1.56 -1.21 -3.87
CA PHE A 60 -0.69 -1.34 -5.06
C PHE A 60 0.53 -2.24 -4.82
N ILE A 61 1.07 -2.22 -3.60
CA ILE A 61 2.20 -3.09 -3.22
C ILE A 61 1.76 -4.57 -3.24
N ILE A 62 0.55 -4.85 -2.74
CA ILE A 62 -0.02 -6.21 -2.72
C ILE A 62 -0.26 -6.72 -4.15
N ILE A 63 -0.80 -5.87 -5.03
CA ILE A 63 -0.99 -6.20 -6.45
C ILE A 63 0.35 -6.47 -7.14
N GLY A 64 1.37 -5.64 -6.89
CA GLY A 64 2.70 -5.82 -7.47
C GLY A 64 3.36 -7.14 -7.06
N ILE A 65 3.24 -7.53 -5.79
CA ILE A 65 3.72 -8.82 -5.28
C ILE A 65 2.91 -9.99 -5.86
N GLY A 66 1.61 -9.80 -6.01
CA GLY A 66 0.69 -10.76 -6.63
C GLY A 66 0.82 -10.86 -8.15
N SER A 67 1.69 -10.08 -8.81
CA SER A 67 1.91 -10.20 -10.25
C SER A 67 2.99 -11.23 -10.61
N ILE A 68 3.86 -11.65 -9.67
CA ILE A 68 4.98 -12.59 -9.89
C ILE A 68 5.82 -12.24 -11.13
N THR A 69 5.94 -10.94 -11.44
CA THR A 69 6.77 -10.44 -12.52
C THR A 69 7.86 -9.55 -11.93
N ASP A 70 9.03 -9.53 -12.55
CA ASP A 70 10.12 -8.62 -12.16
C ASP A 70 9.67 -7.16 -12.20
N MET A 71 8.83 -6.80 -13.17
CA MET A 71 8.29 -5.44 -13.29
C MET A 71 7.32 -5.11 -12.13
N GLY A 72 6.46 -6.06 -11.73
CA GLY A 72 5.54 -5.89 -10.60
C GLY A 72 6.24 -5.78 -9.26
N LEU A 73 7.30 -6.58 -9.05
CA LEU A 73 8.15 -6.51 -7.87
C LEU A 73 8.92 -5.19 -7.77
N ASN A 74 9.53 -4.75 -8.87
CA ASN A 74 10.20 -3.45 -8.93
C ASN A 74 9.22 -2.29 -8.67
N GLY A 75 8.01 -2.38 -9.23
CA GLY A 75 6.93 -1.42 -8.96
C GLY A 75 6.51 -1.40 -7.48
N ALA A 76 6.37 -2.57 -6.84
CA ALA A 76 6.06 -2.68 -5.42
C ALA A 76 7.16 -2.06 -4.53
N LEU A 77 8.43 -2.29 -4.87
CA LEU A 77 9.60 -1.70 -4.21
C LEU A 77 9.61 -0.17 -4.34
N LEU A 78 9.44 0.34 -5.56
CA LEU A 78 9.35 1.79 -5.82
C LEU A 78 8.17 2.41 -5.05
N GLN A 79 7.04 1.71 -4.96
CA GLN A 79 5.87 2.17 -4.22
C GLN A 79 6.14 2.23 -2.72
N ILE A 80 6.87 1.28 -2.12
CA ILE A 80 7.25 1.32 -0.70
C ILE A 80 8.10 2.56 -0.39
N ILE A 81 9.09 2.84 -1.23
CA ILE A 81 9.99 4.00 -1.08
C ILE A 81 9.19 5.31 -1.25
N SER A 82 8.44 5.41 -2.34
CA SER A 82 7.63 6.59 -2.67
C SER A 82 6.61 6.88 -1.57
N HIS A 83 5.94 5.83 -1.07
CA HIS A 83 4.96 5.95 0.00
C HIS A 83 5.58 6.45 1.31
N GLY A 84 6.77 5.94 1.68
CA GLY A 84 7.50 6.41 2.84
C GLY A 84 7.86 7.89 2.76
N PHE A 85 8.34 8.35 1.60
CA PHE A 85 8.69 9.74 1.37
C PHE A 85 7.47 10.66 1.40
N ILE A 86 6.40 10.29 0.69
CA ILE A 86 5.14 11.04 0.62
C ILE A 86 4.49 11.11 2.01
N GLY A 87 4.47 10.00 2.76
CA GLY A 87 3.95 9.95 4.11
C GLY A 87 4.70 10.87 5.07
N ALA A 88 6.04 10.88 5.02
CA ALA A 88 6.87 11.77 5.83
C ALA A 88 6.62 13.25 5.50
N ALA A 89 6.55 13.61 4.22
CA ALA A 89 6.26 14.97 3.77
C ALA A 89 4.86 15.44 4.20
N LEU A 90 3.83 14.60 4.04
CA LEU A 90 2.46 14.90 4.46
C LEU A 90 2.33 15.07 5.97
N PHE A 91 3.01 14.23 6.77
CA PHE A 91 2.96 14.33 8.22
C PHE A 91 3.68 15.58 8.73
N PHE A 92 4.80 15.93 8.11
CA PHE A 92 5.52 17.18 8.39
C PHE A 92 4.67 18.42 8.05
N LEU A 93 3.99 18.42 6.90
CA LEU A 93 3.11 19.53 6.51
C LEU A 93 1.87 19.61 7.41
N ALA A 94 1.24 18.48 7.74
CA ALA A 94 0.09 18.42 8.64
C ALA A 94 0.43 18.92 10.05
N ARG A 95 1.67 18.67 10.53
CA ARG A 95 2.20 19.22 11.78
C ARG A 95 2.31 20.74 11.73
N LYS A 96 2.85 21.30 10.64
CA LYS A 96 2.97 22.76 10.44
C LYS A 96 1.58 23.42 10.41
N SER A 97 0.64 22.87 9.64
CA SER A 97 -0.73 23.42 9.54
C SER A 97 -1.52 23.35 10.85
N SER A 98 -1.22 22.42 11.77
CA SER A 98 -1.87 22.39 13.09
C SER A 98 -1.26 23.35 14.11
N ASN A 99 -0.13 23.98 13.80
CA ASN A 99 0.57 24.93 14.67
C ASN A 99 0.22 26.39 14.33
N ASP A 100 -0.58 26.60 13.28
CA ASP A 100 -1.07 27.90 12.80
C ASP A 100 -2.55 28.15 13.21
N LEU A 101 -3.06 27.41 14.21
CA LEU A 101 -4.32 27.66 14.93
C LEU A 101 -4.03 27.77 16.43
#